data_AF-A0A8S1JZC4-F1
#
_entry.id   AF-A0A8S1JZC4-F1
#
_cell.length_a   1.000
_cell.length_b   1.000
_cell.length_c   1.000
_cell.angle_alpha   90.00
_cell.angle_beta   90.00
_cell.angle_gamma   90.00
#
_symmetry.space_group_name_H-M   'P 1'
#
loop_
_entity.id
_entity.type
_entity.pdbx_description
1 polymer ?
#
loop_
_entity_poly.entity_id
_entity_poly.type
_entity_poly.pdbx_seq_one_letter_code
_entity_poly.pdbx_strand_id
1 'polypeptide(L)'
;MNFFHPLLQTLQFMRFNFSADRQQTTLNLLNPPIKVEENDSLLPPIYQMTQQELLQRQIVDSVQNGLQIQTHNKDQDPPKTINKKISKKTNTCGHPDKEHYAKGMCNNCYHRLGRNKQPWLCSHKKLYACGLCQNCYINQYNKKRRVENHDQQDSEPNNHSSIPKIDN
;
A
#
# COMPACT_ATOMS: atom_id res chain seq x y z
N MET A 1 11.75 -42.62 -28.40
CA MET A 1 11.51 -41.33 -29.07
C MET A 1 11.32 -40.29 -27.97
N ASN A 2 12.40 -39.68 -27.50
CA ASN A 2 12.41 -38.73 -26.38
C ASN A 2 12.35 -37.30 -26.92
N PHE A 3 11.28 -36.57 -26.63
CA PHE A 3 11.16 -35.14 -26.93
C PHE A 3 11.32 -34.35 -25.62
N PHE A 4 12.55 -33.96 -25.32
CA PHE A 4 12.87 -32.98 -24.27
C PHE A 4 12.95 -31.59 -24.93
N HIS A 5 12.10 -30.67 -24.50
CA HIS A 5 12.08 -29.29 -24.96
C HIS A 5 12.76 -28.40 -23.89
N PRO A 6 13.92 -27.78 -24.16
CA PRO A 6 14.54 -26.85 -23.22
C PRO A 6 14.20 -25.41 -23.62
N LEU A 7 13.10 -24.88 -23.12
CA LEU A 7 12.80 -23.45 -23.22
C LEU A 7 12.28 -22.96 -21.87
N LEU A 8 13.19 -22.65 -20.97
CA LEU A 8 12.98 -21.80 -19.79
C LEU A 8 14.36 -21.36 -19.29
N GLN A 9 14.96 -20.42 -20.02
CA GLN A 9 16.10 -19.65 -19.53
C GLN A 9 15.64 -18.22 -19.26
N THR A 10 16.10 -17.72 -18.10
CA THR A 10 16.27 -16.32 -17.72
C THR A 10 15.00 -15.50 -17.45
N LEU A 11 14.39 -15.75 -16.29
CA LEU A 11 13.79 -14.68 -15.48
C LEU A 11 14.94 -13.94 -14.77
N GLN A 12 15.44 -12.87 -15.40
CA GLN A 12 16.36 -11.94 -14.75
C GLN A 12 15.62 -11.23 -13.60
N PHE A 13 16.09 -11.46 -12.38
CA PHE A 13 15.65 -10.73 -11.20
C PHE A 13 16.07 -9.26 -11.34
N MET A 14 15.11 -8.38 -11.60
CA MET A 14 15.26 -6.93 -11.46
C MET A 14 15.52 -6.61 -9.98
N ARG A 15 16.80 -6.51 -9.60
CA ARG A 15 17.23 -5.95 -8.31
C ARG A 15 16.92 -4.45 -8.34
N PHE A 16 15.83 -4.05 -7.71
CA PHE A 16 15.55 -2.66 -7.40
C PHE A 16 16.52 -2.18 -6.32
N ASN A 17 17.58 -1.49 -6.73
CA ASN A 17 18.37 -0.64 -5.83
C ASN A 17 17.51 0.58 -5.50
N PHE A 18 16.94 0.60 -4.31
CA PHE A 18 16.32 1.79 -3.74
C PHE A 18 17.44 2.69 -3.22
N SER A 19 18.00 3.53 -4.10
CA SER A 19 18.91 4.60 -3.69
C SER A 19 18.11 5.64 -2.90
N ALA A 20 18.26 5.60 -1.58
CA ALA A 20 17.71 6.56 -0.65
C ALA A 20 18.52 7.87 -0.72
N ASP A 21 18.35 8.63 -1.79
CA ASP A 21 19.03 9.92 -1.97
C ASP A 21 18.10 10.94 -2.61
N ARG A 22 17.11 11.42 -1.84
CA ARG A 22 16.38 12.65 -2.18
C ARG A 22 15.62 13.19 -0.97
N GLN A 23 16.19 14.21 -0.33
CA GLN A 23 15.55 15.48 0.06
C GLN A 23 16.31 16.16 1.22
N GLN A 24 17.36 16.90 0.89
CA GLN A 24 17.72 18.13 1.59
C GLN A 24 17.78 19.23 0.53
N THR A 25 17.45 20.47 0.90
CA THR A 25 17.03 21.61 0.04
C THR A 25 15.53 21.52 -0.32
N THR A 26 14.59 22.33 0.18
CA THR A 26 14.59 23.77 0.47
C THR A 26 13.39 24.11 1.38
N LEU A 27 13.56 24.05 2.71
CA LEU A 27 12.53 24.50 3.66
C LEU A 27 13.19 25.36 4.74
N ASN A 28 13.59 26.58 4.36
CA ASN A 28 14.33 27.45 5.27
C ASN A 28 13.92 28.93 5.24
N LEU A 29 12.68 29.28 4.85
CA LEU A 29 12.35 30.71 4.70
C LEU A 29 11.00 31.19 5.24
N LEU A 30 10.40 30.54 6.26
CA LEU A 30 9.10 31.02 6.79
C LEU A 30 8.87 30.84 8.30
N ASN A 31 9.90 30.59 9.12
CA ASN A 31 9.74 30.65 10.58
C ASN A 31 10.45 31.89 11.14
N PRO A 32 9.72 32.92 11.61
CA PRO A 32 10.33 34.01 12.36
C PRO A 32 10.95 33.47 13.67
N PRO A 33 12.04 34.09 14.17
CA PRO A 33 12.67 33.67 15.41
C PRO A 33 11.72 33.92 16.58
N ILE A 34 11.11 32.85 17.10
CA ILE A 34 10.43 32.85 18.39
C ILE A 34 11.53 32.94 19.44
N LYS A 35 11.60 34.06 20.16
CA LYS A 35 12.40 34.17 21.38
C LYS A 35 11.78 33.25 22.43
N VAL A 36 12.34 32.06 22.57
CA VAL A 36 11.99 31.14 23.65
C VAL A 36 12.80 31.56 24.87
N GLU A 37 12.11 32.04 25.89
CA GLU A 37 12.65 32.33 27.21
C GLU A 37 13.14 31.02 27.84
N GLU A 38 14.43 30.98 28.20
CA GLU A 38 15.05 29.87 28.93
C GLU A 38 14.60 29.89 30.39
N ASN A 39 13.46 29.25 30.69
CA ASN A 39 13.15 28.79 32.03
C ASN A 39 12.07 27.71 31.94
N ASP A 40 12.49 26.46 31.82
CA ASP A 40 11.86 25.35 32.55
C ASP A 40 12.68 24.07 32.34
N SER A 41 13.59 23.87 33.29
CA SER A 41 14.21 22.58 33.56
C SER A 41 13.14 21.70 34.18
N LEU A 42 12.59 20.74 33.43
CA LEU A 42 12.03 19.44 33.87
C LEU A 42 11.10 18.88 32.78
N LEU A 43 11.67 18.53 31.61
CA LEU A 43 10.99 17.63 30.69
C LEU A 43 11.36 16.18 31.02
N PRO A 44 10.37 15.27 31.05
CA PRO A 44 10.60 13.88 31.45
C PRO A 44 11.49 13.15 30.43
N PRO A 45 12.33 12.20 30.88
CA PRO A 45 13.32 11.49 30.07
C PRO A 45 12.68 10.37 29.23
N ILE A 46 11.67 10.71 28.43
CA ILE A 46 10.97 9.74 27.57
C ILE A 46 11.50 9.78 26.13
N TYR A 47 12.33 10.78 25.80
CA TYR A 47 12.80 11.01 24.43
C TYR A 47 14.30 11.29 24.34
N GLN A 48 15.11 10.45 24.97
CA GLN A 48 16.53 10.32 24.63
C GLN A 48 16.81 8.88 24.22
N MET A 49 16.25 8.47 23.08
CA MET A 49 16.70 7.24 22.42
C MET A 49 18.03 7.54 21.74
N THR A 50 19.09 6.81 22.11
CA THR A 50 20.42 7.03 21.54
C THR A 50 20.49 6.46 20.12
N GLN A 51 21.37 7.01 19.25
CA GLN A 51 21.58 6.44 17.91
C GLN A 51 21.99 4.95 17.95
N GLN A 52 22.56 4.50 19.08
CA GLN A 52 22.94 3.12 19.30
C GLN A 52 21.74 2.18 19.48
N GLU A 53 20.67 2.61 20.19
CA GLU A 53 19.42 1.85 20.30
C GLU A 53 18.66 1.76 18.97
N LEU A 54 18.76 2.81 18.12
CA LEU A 54 18.17 2.83 16.79
C LEU A 54 18.80 1.77 15.86
N LEU A 55 20.12 1.57 15.96
CA LEU A 55 20.83 0.51 15.25
C LEU A 55 20.46 -0.88 15.79
N GLN A 56 20.29 -1.03 17.10
CA GLN A 56 20.02 -2.32 17.73
C GLN A 56 18.62 -2.86 17.37
N ARG A 57 17.65 -1.97 17.14
CA ARG A 57 16.29 -2.32 16.70
C ARG A 57 16.23 -2.92 15.28
N GLN A 58 17.12 -2.52 14.36
CA GLN A 58 17.15 -3.04 12.99
C GLN A 58 17.60 -4.51 12.90
N ILE A 59 18.35 -5.01 13.89
CA ILE A 59 18.87 -6.38 13.89
C ILE A 59 17.78 -7.38 14.32
N VAL A 60 16.83 -6.98 15.16
CA VAL A 60 15.79 -7.89 15.70
C VAL A 60 14.66 -8.13 14.69
N ASP A 61 14.28 -7.11 13.92
CA ASP A 61 13.24 -7.23 12.89
C ASP A 61 13.69 -8.04 11.66
N SER A 62 14.99 -8.26 11.51
CA SER A 62 15.56 -9.06 10.42
C SER A 62 15.47 -10.58 10.65
N VAL A 63 15.18 -11.03 11.88
CA VAL A 63 15.11 -12.46 12.22
C VAL A 63 13.67 -13.01 12.20
N GLN A 64 12.64 -12.16 12.26
CA GLN A 64 11.24 -12.61 12.34
C GLN A 64 10.39 -12.45 11.07
N ASN A 65 10.89 -11.81 10.01
CA ASN A 65 10.17 -11.72 8.72
C ASN A 65 10.45 -12.87 7.74
N GLY A 66 10.89 -14.01 8.25
CA GLY A 66 10.84 -15.30 7.55
C GLY A 66 9.47 -15.98 7.61
N LEU A 67 8.37 -15.23 7.76
CA LEU A 67 7.03 -15.80 7.63
C LEU A 67 6.77 -16.06 6.15
N GLN A 68 7.10 -17.29 5.77
CA GLN A 68 6.77 -17.90 4.50
C GLN A 68 5.29 -17.68 4.19
N ILE A 69 5.00 -16.95 3.12
CA ILE A 69 3.77 -17.16 2.36
C ILE A 69 3.99 -18.48 1.63
N GLN A 70 3.81 -19.60 2.34
CA GLN A 70 3.55 -20.88 1.72
C GLN A 70 2.17 -20.78 1.10
N THR A 71 2.14 -20.50 -0.20
CA THR A 71 1.04 -20.94 -1.06
C THR A 71 1.02 -22.47 -1.00
N HIS A 72 0.26 -23.02 -0.06
CA HIS A 72 -0.04 -24.44 0.00
C HIS A 72 -0.76 -24.85 -1.29
N ASN A 73 -0.01 -25.43 -2.23
CA ASN A 73 -0.54 -26.46 -3.10
C ASN A 73 -0.98 -27.61 -2.19
N LYS A 74 -2.29 -27.70 -1.93
CA LYS A 74 -2.91 -28.87 -1.31
C LYS A 74 -3.23 -29.86 -2.43
N ASP A 75 -2.27 -30.72 -2.72
CA ASP A 75 -2.57 -32.06 -3.20
C ASP A 75 -2.38 -33.04 -2.04
N GLN A 76 -3.28 -34.02 -1.97
CA GLN A 76 -3.30 -35.20 -1.10
C GLN A 76 -4.04 -35.08 0.25
N ASP A 77 -5.36 -35.29 0.20
CA ASP A 77 -6.05 -36.53 0.61
C ASP A 77 -7.56 -36.34 0.40
N PRO A 78 -8.32 -37.34 -0.09
CA PRO A 78 -9.76 -37.18 -0.36
C PRO A 78 -10.54 -36.96 0.94
N PRO A 79 -11.09 -35.74 1.18
CA PRO A 79 -11.85 -35.48 2.38
C PRO A 79 -13.22 -36.16 2.26
N LYS A 80 -13.54 -37.01 3.24
CA LYS A 80 -14.84 -37.67 3.39
C LYS A 80 -15.96 -36.64 3.22
N THR A 81 -16.74 -36.83 2.16
CA THR A 81 -17.77 -35.93 1.63
C THR A 81 -18.98 -35.88 2.54
N ILE A 82 -18.88 -35.16 3.67
CA ILE A 82 -20.10 -34.65 4.30
C ILE A 82 -20.56 -33.50 3.40
N ASN A 83 -21.43 -33.86 2.44
CA ASN A 83 -22.21 -32.94 1.62
C ASN A 83 -23.14 -32.11 2.52
N LYS A 84 -22.58 -31.24 3.38
CA LYS A 84 -23.31 -30.08 3.87
C LYS A 84 -23.52 -29.26 2.62
N LYS A 85 -24.66 -29.44 1.96
CA LYS A 85 -25.19 -28.50 0.98
C LYS A 85 -25.13 -27.16 1.69
N ILE A 86 -24.09 -26.38 1.42
CA ILE A 86 -23.96 -25.02 1.91
C ILE A 86 -25.14 -24.33 1.27
N SER A 87 -26.24 -24.26 2.01
CA SER A 87 -27.44 -23.56 1.60
C SER A 87 -26.98 -22.17 1.23
N LYS A 88 -27.12 -21.81 -0.06
CA LYS A 88 -26.82 -20.47 -0.54
C LYS A 88 -27.63 -19.54 0.34
N LYS A 89 -26.95 -18.84 1.26
CA LYS A 89 -27.61 -17.91 2.18
C LYS A 89 -28.30 -16.88 1.29
N THR A 90 -29.62 -16.93 1.27
CA THR A 90 -30.44 -15.97 0.52
C THR A 90 -30.18 -14.59 1.08
N ASN A 91 -30.04 -13.61 0.17
CA ASN A 91 -29.84 -12.24 0.59
C ASN A 91 -31.11 -11.72 1.27
N THR A 92 -30.94 -11.08 2.43
CA THR A 92 -32.00 -10.39 3.16
C THR A 92 -32.42 -9.08 2.50
N CYS A 93 -31.63 -8.57 1.55
CA CYS A 93 -31.91 -7.32 0.84
C CYS A 93 -32.93 -7.44 -0.31
N GLY A 94 -33.64 -8.58 -0.46
CA GLY A 94 -34.63 -8.79 -1.51
C GLY A 94 -34.05 -9.04 -2.91
N HIS A 95 -32.76 -9.36 -3.00
CA HIS A 95 -32.08 -9.66 -4.26
C HIS A 95 -31.57 -11.12 -4.26
N PRO A 96 -32.42 -12.11 -4.54
CA PRO A 96 -32.03 -13.53 -4.51
C PRO A 96 -31.02 -13.88 -5.62
N ASP A 97 -31.04 -13.16 -6.74
CA ASP A 97 -30.17 -13.43 -7.90
C ASP A 97 -28.75 -12.89 -7.74
N LYS A 98 -28.54 -11.96 -6.81
CA LYS A 98 -27.23 -11.36 -6.56
C LYS A 98 -26.44 -12.21 -5.58
N GLU A 99 -25.13 -12.22 -5.69
CA GLU A 99 -24.29 -12.90 -4.70
C GLU A 99 -24.34 -12.20 -3.34
N HIS A 100 -24.28 -13.02 -2.29
CA HIS A 100 -24.15 -12.56 -0.92
C HIS A 100 -22.78 -11.93 -0.71
N TYR A 101 -22.74 -10.75 -0.11
CA TYR A 101 -21.50 -10.04 0.19
C TYR A 101 -21.23 -9.97 1.69
N ALA A 102 -22.00 -9.15 2.42
CA ALA A 102 -21.81 -8.96 3.87
C ALA A 102 -23.13 -8.61 4.56
N LYS A 103 -23.27 -9.01 5.83
CA LYS A 103 -24.48 -8.77 6.67
C LYS A 103 -25.80 -9.22 6.01
N GLY A 104 -25.76 -10.26 5.19
CA GLY A 104 -26.95 -10.75 4.47
C GLY A 104 -27.33 -9.91 3.25
N MET A 105 -26.52 -8.92 2.87
CA MET A 105 -26.79 -8.02 1.76
C MET A 105 -25.89 -8.33 0.56
N CYS A 106 -26.41 -8.06 -0.64
CA CYS A 106 -25.58 -7.97 -1.83
C CYS A 106 -24.64 -6.75 -1.78
N ASN A 107 -23.63 -6.73 -2.65
CA ASN A 107 -22.60 -5.69 -2.67
C ASN A 107 -23.18 -4.26 -2.71
N ASN A 108 -24.11 -3.99 -3.63
CA ASN A 108 -24.74 -2.68 -3.79
C ASN A 108 -25.54 -2.24 -2.55
N CYS A 109 -26.34 -3.14 -1.98
CA CYS A 109 -27.12 -2.85 -0.78
C CYS A 109 -26.23 -2.62 0.43
N TYR A 110 -25.20 -3.43 0.58
CA TYR A 110 -24.22 -3.29 1.66
C TYR A 110 -23.54 -1.91 1.61
N HIS A 111 -23.17 -1.43 0.43
CA HIS A 111 -22.56 -0.11 0.30
C HIS A 111 -23.54 1.05 0.53
N ARG A 112 -24.80 0.89 0.13
CA ARG A 112 -25.83 1.93 0.31
C ARG A 112 -26.32 2.06 1.75
N LEU A 113 -26.56 0.91 2.41
CA LEU A 113 -27.28 0.80 3.69
C LEU A 113 -26.40 0.25 4.82
N GLY A 114 -25.39 -0.55 4.53
CA GLY A 114 -24.57 -1.23 5.54
C GLY A 114 -23.50 -0.35 6.17
N ARG A 115 -23.19 0.81 5.56
CA ARG A 115 -22.17 1.76 6.02
C ARG A 115 -22.82 2.96 6.71
N ASN A 116 -23.00 2.86 8.03
CA ASN A 116 -23.61 3.91 8.85
C ASN A 116 -22.59 4.66 9.72
N LYS A 117 -21.31 4.31 9.65
CA LYS A 117 -20.26 4.98 10.39
C LYS A 117 -19.89 6.31 9.72
N GLN A 118 -19.57 7.30 10.54
CA GLN A 118 -19.00 8.57 10.08
C GLN A 118 -17.50 8.37 9.78
N PRO A 119 -16.95 8.97 8.71
CA PRO A 119 -15.51 9.08 8.50
C PRO A 119 -14.86 9.96 9.58
N TRP A 120 -13.61 9.68 9.92
CA TRP A 120 -12.84 10.46 10.90
C TRP A 120 -11.82 11.41 10.26
N LEU A 121 -11.50 11.23 8.97
CA LEU A 121 -10.59 12.10 8.21
C LEU A 121 -11.32 13.17 7.38
N CYS A 122 -12.65 13.17 7.35
CA CYS A 122 -13.45 14.20 6.70
C CYS A 122 -14.83 14.34 7.35
N SER A 123 -15.42 15.54 7.30
CA SER A 123 -16.72 15.90 7.90
C SER A 123 -17.95 15.39 7.15
N HIS A 124 -17.80 14.43 6.24
CA HIS A 124 -18.90 13.89 5.43
C HIS A 124 -19.66 12.78 6.15
N LYS A 125 -20.87 12.45 5.70
CA LYS A 125 -21.79 11.60 6.46
C LYS A 125 -21.47 10.10 6.49
N LYS A 126 -20.86 9.54 5.44
CA LYS A 126 -20.72 8.08 5.26
C LYS A 126 -19.26 7.66 5.06
N LEU A 127 -18.75 6.82 5.96
CA LEU A 127 -17.45 6.16 5.86
C LEU A 127 -17.41 5.20 4.68
N TYR A 128 -16.39 5.35 3.85
CA TYR A 128 -16.09 4.46 2.74
C TYR A 128 -14.92 3.54 3.07
N ALA A 129 -13.69 4.04 2.98
CA ALA A 129 -12.44 3.31 3.21
C ALA A 129 -11.37 4.27 3.76
N CYS A 130 -10.37 3.73 4.46
CA CYS A 130 -9.25 4.50 5.04
C CYS A 130 -9.68 5.74 5.86
N GLY A 131 -10.81 5.66 6.58
CA GLY A 131 -11.30 6.80 7.37
C GLY A 131 -11.94 7.93 6.59
N LEU A 132 -12.13 7.79 5.28
CA LEU A 132 -12.65 8.82 4.37
C LEU A 132 -14.03 8.44 3.81
N CYS A 133 -14.79 9.43 3.35
CA CYS A 133 -15.96 9.20 2.51
C CYS A 133 -15.56 8.81 1.08
N GLN A 134 -16.53 8.37 0.27
CA GLN A 134 -16.26 7.87 -1.08
C GLN A 134 -15.61 8.93 -1.98
N ASN A 135 -16.12 10.16 -1.97
CA ASN A 135 -15.60 11.24 -2.82
C ASN A 135 -14.18 11.64 -2.41
N CYS A 136 -13.93 11.82 -1.11
CA CYS A 136 -12.60 12.13 -0.61
C CYS A 136 -11.60 11.02 -0.91
N TYR A 137 -12.01 9.75 -0.76
CA TYR A 137 -11.18 8.60 -1.10
C TYR A 137 -10.81 8.60 -2.60
N ILE A 138 -11.78 8.77 -3.51
CA ILE A 138 -11.53 8.83 -4.96
C ILE A 138 -10.60 9.99 -5.31
N ASN A 139 -10.80 11.16 -4.70
CA ASN A 139 -9.96 12.33 -4.95
C ASN A 139 -8.52 12.10 -4.47
N GLN A 140 -8.33 11.53 -3.27
CA GLN A 140 -7.01 11.21 -2.75
C GLN A 140 -6.31 10.15 -3.61
N TYR A 141 -7.04 9.10 -4.02
CA TYR A 141 -6.53 8.05 -4.91
C TYR A 141 -6.10 8.63 -6.27
N ASN A 142 -6.95 9.44 -6.90
CA ASN A 142 -6.62 10.08 -8.17
C ASN A 142 -5.46 11.06 -8.04
N LYS A 143 -5.36 11.80 -6.93
CA LYS A 143 -4.23 12.68 -6.65
C LYS A 143 -2.93 11.90 -6.57
N LYS A 144 -2.90 10.80 -5.80
CA LYS A 144 -1.73 9.92 -5.67
C LYS A 144 -1.28 9.36 -7.03
N ARG A 145 -2.24 8.83 -7.80
CA ARG A 145 -1.98 8.27 -9.14
C ARG A 145 -1.39 9.32 -10.13
N ARG A 146 -1.79 10.60 -10.03
CA ARG A 146 -1.23 11.66 -10.89
C ARG A 146 0.23 11.99 -10.55
N VAL A 147 0.59 11.95 -9.26
CA VAL A 147 1.96 12.21 -8.81
C VAL A 147 2.88 11.09 -9.29
N GLU A 148 2.48 9.83 -9.09
CA GLU A 148 3.25 8.66 -9.53
C GLU A 148 3.52 8.66 -11.04
N ASN A 149 2.56 9.13 -11.85
CA ASN A 149 2.74 9.25 -13.29
C ASN A 149 3.69 10.40 -13.70
N HIS A 150 3.79 11.48 -12.91
CA HIS A 150 4.70 12.59 -13.21
C HIS A 150 6.15 12.22 -12.89
N ASP A 151 6.37 11.54 -11.76
CA ASP A 151 7.71 11.12 -11.32
C ASP A 151 8.36 10.13 -12.33
N GLN A 152 7.55 9.37 -13.07
CA GLN A 152 8.06 8.47 -14.12
C GLN A 152 8.58 9.23 -15.34
N GLN A 153 7.97 10.36 -15.73
CA GLN A 153 8.42 11.14 -16.89
C GLN A 153 9.73 11.88 -16.64
N ASP A 154 9.94 12.38 -15.42
CA ASP A 154 11.18 13.08 -15.06
C ASP A 154 12.37 12.13 -14.84
N SER A 155 12.12 10.81 -14.83
CA SER A 155 13.14 9.78 -14.60
C SER A 155 13.71 9.14 -15.86
N GLU A 156 13.24 9.49 -17.07
CA GLU A 156 13.95 9.13 -18.31
C GLU A 156 15.15 10.08 -18.49
N PRO A 157 16.40 9.62 -18.32
CA PRO A 157 17.55 10.44 -18.62
C PRO A 157 17.53 10.74 -20.12
N ASN A 158 17.42 12.03 -20.42
CA ASN A 158 17.38 12.60 -21.76
C ASN A 158 18.66 12.20 -22.53
N ASN A 159 18.65 11.03 -23.15
CA ASN A 159 19.75 10.45 -23.90
C ASN A 159 19.74 11.01 -25.34
N HIS A 160 19.57 12.33 -25.46
CA HIS A 160 19.65 13.02 -26.75
C HIS A 160 21.13 13.17 -27.10
N SER A 161 21.69 12.07 -27.60
CA SER A 161 22.97 12.03 -28.31
C SER A 161 22.97 13.14 -29.35
N SER A 162 23.75 14.18 -29.07
CA SER A 162 24.04 15.24 -30.02
C SER A 162 24.93 14.63 -31.10
N ILE A 163 24.34 14.11 -32.17
CA ILE A 163 25.08 13.73 -33.37
C ILE A 163 25.53 15.05 -34.02
N PRO A 164 26.83 15.37 -34.06
CA PRO A 164 27.30 16.58 -34.72
C PRO A 164 27.02 16.46 -36.22
N LYS A 165 26.32 17.46 -36.76
CA LYS A 165 26.20 17.62 -38.21
C LYS A 165 27.59 17.96 -38.75
N ILE A 166 28.09 17.10 -39.64
CA ILE A 166 29.28 17.38 -40.44
C ILE A 166 28.77 18.12 -41.67
N ASP A 167 29.06 19.42 -41.74
CA ASP A 167 28.84 20.22 -42.93
C ASP A 167 29.95 19.90 -43.95
N ASN A 168 29.54 19.62 -45.19
CA ASN A 168 30.37 19.27 -46.34
C ASN A 168 30.53 20.49 -47.26
#